data_AF-A0A383E950-F1
#
_entry.id   AF-A0A383E950-F1
#
_cell.length_a   1.000
_cell.length_b   1.000
_cell.length_c   1.000
_cell.angle_alpha   90.00
_cell.angle_beta   90.00
_cell.angle_gamma   90.00
#
_symmetry.space_group_name_H-M   'P 1'
#
loop_
_entity.id
_entity.type
_entity.pdbx_description
1 polymer ?
#
loop_
_entity_poly.entity_id
_entity_poly.type
_entity_poly.pdbx_seq_one_letter_code
_entity_poly.pdbx_strand_id
1 'polypeptide(L)'
;YLNTNKQSVTLNLKSEKGVQVLKSLVAESDVLVENFSPRVMASLGLDFEALQQINPGLVMTSISNFGQTGSYRDYKAADIIEYAMGGLMYISGAYDREPLKHAFNQAQFKAGTDAASATLMAMYHQRLTGEGQRVDVSIQEAVATGLRDVVNNFTYTGAVRRRQPNHSGDLSRLRASSDGHLIPNPGIGAGLNWDVMVDFLDLPELAGDKFNTPSARLVNAEEVGRVLDEYF
;
A
#
# COMPACT_ATOMS: atom_id res chain seq x y z
N TYR A 1 9.18 -6.07 17.20
CA TYR A 1 8.76 -4.67 17.40
C TYR A 1 7.23 -4.48 17.34
N LEU A 2 6.46 -5.25 16.55
CA LEU A 2 4.99 -5.10 16.41
C LEU A 2 4.12 -5.65 17.56
N ASN A 3 4.72 -6.02 18.71
CA ASN A 3 4.00 -6.69 19.82
C ASN A 3 4.26 -6.04 21.18
N THR A 4 4.83 -4.84 21.20
CA THR A 4 5.06 -4.09 22.45
C THR A 4 3.76 -3.92 23.22
N ASN A 5 3.80 -4.16 24.54
CA ASN A 5 2.66 -4.09 25.48
C ASN A 5 1.53 -5.12 25.28
N LYS A 6 1.66 -6.10 24.37
CA LYS A 6 0.68 -7.20 24.30
C LYS A 6 0.92 -8.19 25.44
N GLN A 7 -0.16 -8.61 26.09
CA GLN A 7 -0.15 -9.77 26.99
C GLN A 7 -0.28 -11.05 26.16
N SER A 8 0.38 -12.13 26.58
CA SER A 8 0.44 -13.38 25.82
C SER A 8 -0.12 -14.54 26.62
N VAL A 9 -0.88 -15.39 25.95
CA VAL A 9 -1.32 -16.70 26.42
C VAL A 9 -1.19 -17.70 25.28
N THR A 10 -0.81 -18.93 25.59
CA THR A 10 -0.69 -20.02 24.61
C THR A 10 -1.95 -20.88 24.62
N LEU A 11 -2.59 -21.03 23.47
CA LEU A 11 -3.78 -21.86 23.30
C LEU A 11 -3.59 -22.84 22.14
N ASN A 12 -3.94 -24.10 22.36
CA ASN A 12 -4.05 -25.09 21.28
C ASN A 12 -5.48 -25.11 20.74
N LEU A 13 -5.74 -24.37 19.67
CA LEU A 13 -7.07 -24.28 19.06
C LEU A 13 -7.52 -25.57 18.37
N LYS A 14 -6.66 -26.60 18.26
CA LYS A 14 -7.07 -27.95 17.81
C LYS A 14 -7.63 -28.82 18.94
N SER A 15 -7.59 -28.33 20.19
CA SER A 15 -8.16 -29.03 21.34
C SER A 15 -9.49 -28.38 21.74
N GLU A 16 -10.45 -29.19 22.18
CA GLU A 16 -11.75 -28.71 22.66
C GLU A 16 -11.58 -27.66 23.77
N LYS A 17 -10.66 -27.90 24.72
CA LYS A 17 -10.34 -26.96 25.78
C LYS A 17 -9.81 -25.63 25.25
N GLY A 18 -8.94 -25.64 24.24
CA GLY A 18 -8.40 -24.41 23.65
C GLY A 18 -9.47 -23.60 22.93
N VAL A 19 -10.38 -24.25 22.21
CA VAL A 19 -11.55 -23.62 21.58
C VAL A 19 -12.47 -23.01 22.65
N GLN A 20 -12.74 -23.73 23.73
CA GLN A 20 -13.57 -23.23 24.85
C GLN A 20 -12.94 -21.99 25.50
N VAL A 21 -11.64 -22.00 25.79
CA VAL A 21 -10.96 -20.84 26.38
C VAL A 21 -11.03 -19.63 25.45
N LEU A 22 -10.83 -19.80 24.14
CA LEU A 22 -10.97 -18.70 23.19
C LEU A 22 -12.40 -18.14 23.18
N LYS A 23 -13.41 -19.02 23.17
CA LYS A 23 -14.82 -18.61 23.22
C LYS A 23 -15.15 -17.82 24.49
N SER A 24 -14.59 -18.21 25.63
CA SER A 24 -14.71 -17.44 26.88
C SER A 24 -14.07 -16.06 26.77
N LEU A 25 -12.86 -15.95 26.19
CA LEU A 25 -12.22 -14.65 25.96
C LEU A 25 -13.04 -13.77 25.01
N VAL A 26 -13.60 -14.34 23.95
CA VAL A 26 -14.45 -13.64 22.97
C VAL A 26 -15.71 -13.08 23.62
N ALA A 27 -16.30 -13.78 24.59
CA ALA A 27 -17.48 -13.30 25.32
C ALA A 27 -17.23 -11.98 26.06
N GLU A 28 -15.97 -11.69 26.42
CA GLU A 28 -15.55 -10.48 27.15
C GLU A 28 -14.77 -9.49 26.27
N SER A 29 -14.56 -9.81 24.99
CA SER A 29 -13.73 -9.00 24.07
C SER A 29 -14.57 -8.10 23.18
N ASP A 30 -14.11 -6.87 22.96
CA ASP A 30 -14.70 -5.99 21.93
C ASP A 30 -14.30 -6.41 20.51
N VAL A 31 -13.05 -6.88 20.35
CA VAL A 31 -12.44 -7.15 19.05
C VAL A 31 -11.68 -8.47 19.05
N LEU A 32 -11.85 -9.24 17.98
CA LEU A 32 -10.99 -10.36 17.61
C LEU A 32 -10.29 -10.04 16.29
N VAL A 33 -8.96 -10.11 16.25
CA VAL A 33 -8.18 -9.97 15.02
C VAL A 33 -7.47 -11.28 14.70
N GLU A 34 -7.63 -11.76 13.48
CA GLU A 34 -7.00 -12.99 13.01
C GLU A 34 -6.48 -12.83 11.56
N ASN A 35 -5.48 -13.63 11.21
CA ASN A 35 -4.89 -13.62 9.88
C ASN A 35 -4.62 -15.03 9.31
N PHE A 36 -5.45 -16.00 9.69
CA PHE A 36 -5.36 -17.34 9.13
C PHE A 36 -5.89 -17.37 7.68
N SER A 37 -5.60 -18.45 6.96
CA SER A 37 -6.27 -18.67 5.68
C SER A 37 -7.79 -18.79 5.91
N PRO A 38 -8.66 -18.34 4.97
CA PRO A 38 -10.12 -18.26 5.17
C PRO A 38 -10.81 -19.52 5.70
N ARG A 39 -10.22 -20.71 5.47
CA ARG A 39 -10.76 -21.99 5.94
C ARG A 39 -10.54 -22.30 7.42
N VAL A 40 -9.53 -21.70 8.06
CA VAL A 40 -9.07 -22.16 9.38
C VAL A 40 -10.08 -21.88 10.47
N MET A 41 -10.54 -20.64 10.60
CA MET A 41 -11.49 -20.27 11.67
C MET A 41 -12.81 -21.05 11.55
N ALA A 42 -13.34 -21.16 10.33
CA ALA A 42 -14.53 -21.98 10.05
C ALA A 42 -14.30 -23.47 10.41
N SER A 43 -13.14 -24.05 10.04
CA SER A 43 -12.83 -25.45 10.36
C SER A 43 -12.71 -25.74 11.86
N LEU A 44 -12.53 -24.70 12.68
CA LEU A 44 -12.44 -24.78 14.13
C LEU A 44 -13.76 -24.40 14.83
N GLY A 45 -14.82 -24.05 14.08
CA GLY A 45 -16.07 -23.54 14.64
C GLY A 45 -15.91 -22.21 15.37
N LEU A 46 -15.04 -21.36 14.82
CA LEU A 46 -14.63 -20.05 15.32
C LEU A 46 -14.81 -18.96 14.24
N ASP A 47 -15.63 -19.21 13.22
CA ASP A 47 -16.01 -18.16 12.27
C ASP A 47 -16.88 -17.09 12.92
N PHE A 48 -17.09 -15.99 12.20
CA PHE A 48 -17.81 -14.83 12.71
C PHE A 48 -19.23 -15.22 13.14
N GLU A 49 -19.91 -16.02 12.32
CA GLU A 49 -21.28 -16.46 12.56
C GLU A 49 -21.39 -17.26 13.86
N ALA A 50 -20.45 -18.17 14.15
CA ALA A 50 -20.44 -18.92 15.40
C ALA A 50 -20.09 -18.04 16.61
N LEU A 51 -19.15 -17.09 16.47
CA LEU A 51 -18.72 -16.22 17.56
C LEU A 51 -19.72 -15.11 17.87
N GLN A 52 -20.47 -14.63 16.87
CA GLN A 52 -21.51 -13.63 17.06
C GLN A 52 -22.67 -14.14 17.93
N GLN A 53 -22.96 -15.44 17.90
CA GLN A 53 -23.95 -16.05 18.81
C GLN A 53 -23.52 -15.98 20.28
N ILE A 54 -22.22 -15.88 20.54
CA ILE A 54 -21.65 -15.77 21.89
C ILE A 54 -21.58 -14.30 22.30
N ASN A 55 -21.16 -13.44 21.37
CA ASN A 55 -21.04 -12.01 21.58
C ASN A 55 -21.60 -11.26 20.36
N PRO A 56 -22.88 -10.83 20.40
CA PRO A 56 -23.51 -10.07 19.31
C PRO A 56 -22.83 -8.73 19.01
N GLY A 57 -22.08 -8.20 19.98
CA GLY A 57 -21.29 -6.98 19.83
C GLY A 57 -19.89 -7.21 19.26
N LEU A 58 -19.46 -8.44 18.97
CA LEU A 58 -18.08 -8.69 18.56
C LEU A 58 -17.74 -8.04 17.21
N VAL A 59 -16.63 -7.29 17.16
CA VAL A 59 -15.98 -6.92 15.91
C VAL A 59 -14.92 -7.97 15.57
N MET A 60 -15.09 -8.71 14.47
CA MET A 60 -14.09 -9.69 14.01
C MET A 60 -13.40 -9.17 12.76
N THR A 61 -12.08 -8.97 12.84
CA THR A 61 -11.25 -8.54 11.72
C THR A 61 -10.41 -9.70 11.20
N SER A 62 -10.65 -10.06 9.94
CA SER A 62 -9.94 -11.12 9.22
C SER A 62 -9.02 -10.51 8.18
N ILE A 63 -7.71 -10.76 8.29
CA ILE A 63 -6.71 -10.26 7.34
C ILE A 63 -6.14 -11.45 6.55
N SER A 64 -6.44 -11.54 5.27
CA SER A 64 -6.02 -12.68 4.43
C SER A 64 -5.38 -12.22 3.12
N ASN A 65 -4.59 -13.09 2.49
CA ASN A 65 -3.81 -12.75 1.30
C ASN A 65 -4.65 -12.10 0.18
N PHE A 66 -5.84 -12.64 -0.07
CA PHE A 66 -6.72 -12.25 -1.17
C PHE A 66 -8.19 -12.06 -0.74
N GLY A 67 -8.44 -11.86 0.56
CA GLY A 67 -9.80 -11.74 1.11
C GLY A 67 -10.46 -13.09 1.40
N GLN A 68 -11.63 -13.05 2.05
CA GLN A 68 -12.39 -14.23 2.44
C GLN A 68 -13.25 -14.81 1.30
N THR A 69 -13.33 -14.09 0.17
CA THR A 69 -14.18 -14.42 -0.97
C THR A 69 -13.41 -14.41 -2.30
N GLY A 70 -14.05 -14.84 -3.39
CA GLY A 70 -13.43 -14.87 -4.72
C GLY A 70 -12.58 -16.12 -5.00
N SER A 71 -12.12 -16.24 -6.24
CA SER A 71 -11.40 -17.41 -6.75
C SER A 71 -10.00 -17.58 -6.15
N TYR A 72 -9.40 -16.48 -5.66
CA TYR A 72 -8.04 -16.49 -5.08
C TYR A 72 -8.03 -16.60 -3.56
N ARG A 73 -9.18 -16.67 -2.89
CA ARG A 73 -9.27 -16.68 -1.41
C ARG A 73 -8.36 -17.70 -0.73
N ASP A 74 -8.15 -18.86 -1.38
CA ASP A 74 -7.39 -19.99 -0.85
C ASP A 74 -5.92 -20.03 -1.31
N TYR A 75 -5.48 -19.02 -2.07
CA TYR A 75 -4.11 -18.94 -2.56
C TYR A 75 -3.15 -18.55 -1.44
N LYS A 76 -1.97 -19.17 -1.48
CA LYS A 76 -0.86 -18.83 -0.59
C LYS A 76 -0.08 -17.68 -1.20
N ALA A 77 0.25 -16.70 -0.38
CA ALA A 77 1.11 -15.61 -0.77
C ALA A 77 2.13 -15.32 0.33
N ALA A 78 3.22 -14.71 -0.11
CA ALA A 78 4.08 -13.90 0.73
C ALA A 78 3.95 -12.45 0.24
N ASP A 79 4.49 -11.51 1.01
CA ASP A 79 4.38 -10.07 0.71
C ASP A 79 4.76 -9.72 -0.74
N ILE A 80 5.75 -10.38 -1.34
CA ILE A 80 6.12 -10.13 -2.75
C ILE A 80 5.03 -10.52 -3.75
N ILE A 81 4.27 -11.60 -3.49
CA ILE A 81 3.15 -12.04 -4.33
C ILE A 81 1.97 -11.08 -4.16
N GLU A 82 1.63 -10.73 -2.92
CA GLU A 82 0.60 -9.74 -2.60
C GLU A 82 0.90 -8.40 -3.28
N TYR A 83 2.14 -7.93 -3.19
CA TYR A 83 2.60 -6.67 -3.76
C TYR A 83 2.61 -6.68 -5.29
N ALA A 84 3.00 -7.80 -5.91
CA ALA A 84 2.97 -7.96 -7.36
C ALA A 84 1.53 -8.02 -7.90
N MET A 85 0.67 -8.83 -7.28
CA MET A 85 -0.72 -9.00 -7.66
C MET A 85 -1.56 -7.75 -7.38
N GLY A 86 -1.14 -6.91 -6.43
CA GLY A 86 -1.72 -5.58 -6.20
C GLY A 86 -1.24 -4.51 -7.19
N GLY A 87 -0.36 -4.85 -8.13
CA GLY A 87 0.03 -4.01 -9.27
C GLY A 87 1.12 -2.97 -8.99
N LEU A 88 1.38 -2.59 -7.73
CA LEU A 88 2.41 -1.58 -7.41
C LEU A 88 3.80 -1.98 -7.91
N MET A 89 4.13 -3.27 -7.91
CA MET A 89 5.40 -3.76 -8.46
C MET A 89 5.57 -3.39 -9.93
N TYR A 90 4.49 -3.47 -10.70
CA TYR A 90 4.52 -3.26 -12.15
C TYR A 90 4.91 -1.83 -12.55
N ILE A 91 4.72 -0.87 -11.64
CA ILE A 91 5.06 0.55 -11.89
C ILE A 91 6.30 1.01 -11.11
N SER A 92 6.99 0.10 -10.41
CA SER A 92 8.10 0.43 -9.51
C SER A 92 9.44 -0.10 -10.02
N GLY A 93 10.47 0.74 -9.98
CA GLY A 93 11.83 0.41 -10.46
C GLY A 93 12.21 1.14 -11.74
N ALA A 94 13.39 0.81 -12.28
CA ALA A 94 13.85 1.35 -13.55
C ALA A 94 13.04 0.75 -14.72
N TYR A 95 12.79 1.54 -15.75
CA TYR A 95 11.90 1.18 -16.86
C TYR A 95 12.49 0.09 -17.78
N ASP A 96 13.81 0.07 -17.88
CA ASP A 96 14.64 -0.83 -18.68
C ASP A 96 15.03 -2.10 -17.90
N ARG A 97 14.53 -2.25 -16.67
CA ARG A 97 14.81 -3.39 -15.80
C ARG A 97 13.55 -4.07 -15.29
N GLU A 98 13.76 -5.17 -14.59
CA GLU A 98 12.73 -5.93 -13.93
C GLU A 98 11.96 -5.06 -12.91
N PRO A 99 10.63 -5.30 -12.75
CA PRO A 99 9.84 -4.68 -11.70
C PRO A 99 10.46 -4.89 -10.31
N LEU A 100 10.46 -3.85 -9.47
CA LEU A 100 10.99 -3.93 -8.11
C LEU A 100 9.89 -3.87 -7.05
N LYS A 101 10.06 -4.65 -5.99
CA LYS A 101 9.32 -4.48 -4.75
C LYS A 101 9.97 -3.39 -3.91
N HIS A 102 9.18 -2.57 -3.24
CA HIS A 102 9.69 -1.75 -2.15
C HIS A 102 10.27 -2.62 -1.02
N ALA A 103 11.21 -2.04 -0.26
CA ALA A 103 11.85 -2.71 0.87
C ALA A 103 10.84 -3.09 1.98
N PHE A 104 11.15 -4.14 2.73
CA PHE A 104 10.31 -4.69 3.81
C PHE A 104 8.96 -5.23 3.33
N ASN A 105 8.03 -5.45 4.25
CA ASN A 105 6.72 -6.07 3.98
C ASN A 105 5.65 -4.99 3.79
N GLN A 106 5.80 -4.19 2.73
CA GLN A 106 4.91 -3.04 2.48
C GLN A 106 3.46 -3.44 2.27
N ALA A 107 3.19 -4.59 1.61
CA ALA A 107 1.83 -5.05 1.41
C ALA A 107 1.17 -5.36 2.75
N GLN A 108 1.88 -6.09 3.61
CA GLN A 108 1.38 -6.47 4.93
C GLN A 108 1.25 -5.27 5.88
N PHE A 109 2.17 -4.30 5.84
CA PHE A 109 2.06 -3.07 6.64
C PHE A 109 0.89 -2.20 6.21
N LYS A 110 0.65 -2.08 4.90
CA LYS A 110 -0.50 -1.34 4.39
C LYS A 110 -1.80 -2.02 4.83
N ALA A 111 -1.92 -3.33 4.61
CA ALA A 111 -3.10 -4.08 5.03
C ALA A 111 -3.34 -4.02 6.54
N GLY A 112 -2.28 -4.03 7.37
CA GLY A 112 -2.39 -3.83 8.81
C GLY A 112 -2.94 -2.45 9.19
N THR A 113 -2.54 -1.40 8.48
CA THR A 113 -3.06 -0.03 8.68
C THR A 113 -4.52 0.10 8.25
N ASP A 114 -4.85 -0.48 7.08
CA ASP A 114 -6.21 -0.49 6.56
C ASP A 114 -7.15 -1.29 7.49
N ALA A 115 -6.69 -2.46 7.96
CA ALA A 115 -7.41 -3.29 8.93
C ALA A 115 -7.66 -2.54 10.23
N ALA A 116 -6.63 -1.91 10.82
CA ALA A 116 -6.80 -1.14 12.04
C ALA A 116 -7.83 0.00 11.86
N SER A 117 -7.79 0.69 10.73
CA SER A 117 -8.74 1.76 10.40
C SER A 117 -10.17 1.23 10.28
N ALA A 118 -10.35 0.12 9.55
CA ALA A 118 -11.66 -0.51 9.36
C ALA A 118 -12.21 -1.09 10.69
N THR A 119 -11.36 -1.71 11.52
CA THR A 119 -11.73 -2.18 12.86
C THR A 119 -12.22 -1.01 13.72
N LEU A 120 -11.54 0.14 13.72
CA LEU A 120 -11.97 1.32 14.49
C LEU A 120 -13.34 1.84 14.03
N MET A 121 -13.64 1.78 12.74
CA MET A 121 -14.96 2.15 12.22
C MET A 121 -16.05 1.15 12.62
N ALA A 122 -15.75 -0.15 12.58
CA ALA A 122 -16.67 -1.18 13.07
C ALA A 122 -16.90 -1.06 14.59
N MET A 123 -15.87 -0.74 15.37
CA MET A 123 -16.00 -0.47 16.81
C MET A 123 -16.84 0.79 17.07
N TYR A 124 -16.69 1.83 16.24
CA TYR A 124 -17.52 3.03 16.38
C TYR A 124 -19.00 2.71 16.15
N HIS A 125 -19.32 1.91 15.12
CA HIS A 125 -20.68 1.38 14.91
C HIS A 125 -21.17 0.58 16.13
N GLN A 126 -20.38 -0.39 16.58
CA GLN A 126 -20.66 -1.23 17.75
C GLN A 126 -20.98 -0.38 19.00
N ARG A 127 -20.24 0.71 19.25
CA ARG A 127 -20.48 1.59 20.40
C ARG A 127 -21.79 2.37 20.30
N LEU A 128 -22.27 2.64 19.09
CA LEU A 128 -23.52 3.37 18.86
C LEU A 128 -24.75 2.46 18.88
N THR A 129 -24.63 1.23 18.37
CA THR A 129 -25.78 0.34 18.14
C THR A 129 -25.79 -0.87 19.07
N GLY A 130 -24.65 -1.23 19.65
CA GLY A 130 -24.44 -2.50 20.35
C GLY A 130 -24.16 -3.69 19.41
N GLU A 131 -24.18 -3.48 18.09
CA GLU A 131 -24.03 -4.55 17.10
C GLU A 131 -22.62 -4.61 16.53
N GLY A 132 -22.02 -5.79 16.63
CA GLY A 132 -20.71 -6.11 16.07
C GLY A 132 -20.75 -6.32 14.55
N GLN A 133 -19.57 -6.39 13.94
CA GLN A 133 -19.41 -6.54 12.49
C GLN A 133 -18.21 -7.41 12.13
N ARG A 134 -18.29 -8.06 10.97
CA ARG A 134 -17.16 -8.69 10.32
C ARG A 134 -16.44 -7.67 9.43
N VAL A 135 -15.13 -7.56 9.59
CA VAL A 135 -14.22 -6.80 8.74
C VAL A 135 -13.37 -7.79 7.96
N ASP A 136 -13.52 -7.83 6.63
CA ASP A 136 -12.69 -8.63 5.73
C ASP A 136 -11.68 -7.73 5.03
N VAL A 137 -10.39 -8.04 5.19
CA VAL A 137 -9.29 -7.31 4.57
C VAL A 137 -8.46 -8.24 3.71
N SER A 138 -8.42 -7.94 2.41
CA SER A 138 -7.50 -8.54 1.46
C SER A 138 -6.19 -7.74 1.41
N ILE A 139 -5.06 -8.39 1.65
CA ILE A 139 -3.74 -7.76 1.54
C ILE A 139 -3.47 -7.29 0.11
N GLN A 140 -3.86 -8.09 -0.89
CA GLN A 140 -3.73 -7.72 -2.29
C GLN A 140 -4.60 -6.51 -2.66
N GLU A 141 -5.84 -6.42 -2.18
CA GLU A 141 -6.70 -5.27 -2.46
C GLU A 141 -6.17 -4.01 -1.78
N ALA A 142 -5.66 -4.14 -0.54
CA ALA A 142 -4.99 -3.06 0.16
C ALA A 142 -3.86 -2.48 -0.71
N VAL A 143 -3.00 -3.31 -1.29
CA VAL A 143 -1.95 -2.84 -2.23
C VAL A 143 -2.57 -2.17 -3.46
N ALA A 144 -3.61 -2.77 -4.05
CA ALA A 144 -4.25 -2.26 -5.26
C ALA A 144 -4.81 -0.85 -5.08
N THR A 145 -5.27 -0.46 -3.88
CA THR A 145 -5.72 0.93 -3.64
C THR A 145 -4.59 1.95 -3.76
N GLY A 146 -3.33 1.51 -3.65
CA GLY A 146 -2.14 2.35 -3.83
C GLY A 146 -1.88 2.77 -5.28
N LEU A 147 -2.55 2.16 -6.26
CA LEU A 147 -2.35 2.44 -7.69
C LEU A 147 -2.87 3.82 -8.13
N ARG A 148 -3.68 4.51 -7.30
CA ARG A 148 -4.17 5.89 -7.52
C ARG A 148 -4.56 6.20 -8.97
N ASP A 149 -3.82 7.08 -9.63
CA ASP A 149 -4.07 7.62 -10.97
C ASP A 149 -3.88 6.57 -12.09
N VAL A 150 -3.17 5.47 -11.81
CA VAL A 150 -2.99 4.36 -12.77
C VAL A 150 -4.33 3.74 -13.15
N VAL A 151 -5.20 3.49 -12.17
CA VAL A 151 -6.51 2.84 -12.40
C VAL A 151 -7.42 3.78 -13.19
N ASN A 152 -7.42 5.07 -12.83
CA ASN A 152 -8.18 6.09 -13.54
C ASN A 152 -7.72 6.21 -14.99
N ASN A 153 -6.41 6.33 -15.23
CA ASN A 153 -5.86 6.46 -16.58
C ASN A 153 -6.23 5.27 -17.48
N PHE A 154 -6.12 4.04 -16.97
CA PHE A 154 -6.54 2.85 -17.68
C PHE A 154 -8.03 2.89 -18.03
N THR A 155 -8.88 3.31 -17.08
CA THR A 155 -10.34 3.37 -17.28
C THR A 155 -10.73 4.33 -18.40
N TYR A 156 -10.06 5.48 -18.52
CA TYR A 156 -10.37 6.48 -19.56
C TYR A 156 -9.74 6.19 -20.93
N THR A 157 -8.56 5.58 -20.95
CA THR A 157 -7.74 5.49 -22.18
C THR A 157 -7.52 4.07 -22.68
N GLY A 158 -7.78 3.06 -21.86
CA GLY A 158 -7.36 1.68 -22.09
C GLY A 158 -5.84 1.47 -21.98
N ALA A 159 -5.06 2.53 -21.72
CA ALA A 159 -3.62 2.45 -21.64
C ALA A 159 -3.19 1.85 -20.30
N VAL A 160 -2.44 0.74 -20.36
CA VAL A 160 -1.82 0.16 -19.18
C VAL A 160 -0.56 0.96 -18.86
N ARG A 161 -0.58 1.74 -17.77
CA ARG A 161 0.60 2.48 -17.32
C ARG A 161 1.72 1.51 -16.94
N ARG A 162 2.91 1.76 -17.49
CA ARG A 162 4.14 1.03 -17.21
C ARG A 162 5.15 1.96 -16.56
N ARG A 163 6.23 1.40 -16.04
CA ARG A 163 7.47 2.17 -15.85
C ARG A 163 7.84 2.79 -17.20
N GLN A 164 8.00 4.10 -17.23
CA GLN A 164 8.33 4.81 -18.46
C GLN A 164 9.81 5.19 -18.44
N PRO A 165 10.49 5.21 -19.60
CA PRO A 165 11.72 5.97 -19.72
C PRO A 165 11.41 7.40 -19.27
N ASN A 166 12.37 8.00 -18.56
CA ASN A 166 12.16 9.31 -17.96
C ASN A 166 12.15 10.39 -19.05
N HIS A 167 11.01 10.56 -19.70
CA HIS A 167 10.79 11.57 -20.74
C HIS A 167 10.16 12.84 -20.19
N SER A 168 10.10 13.04 -18.87
CA SER A 168 9.42 14.21 -18.30
C SER A 168 10.30 15.46 -18.17
N GLY A 169 11.62 15.35 -18.42
CA GLY A 169 12.55 16.48 -18.26
C GLY A 169 12.53 17.05 -16.84
N ASP A 170 12.03 16.26 -15.89
CA ASP A 170 11.65 16.72 -14.57
C ASP A 170 12.87 16.75 -13.65
N LEU A 171 12.97 17.84 -12.89
CA LEU A 171 13.94 18.02 -11.84
C LEU A 171 13.74 17.02 -10.70
N SER A 172 12.52 16.50 -10.50
CA SER A 172 12.11 15.61 -9.40
C SER A 172 12.65 14.18 -9.45
N ARG A 173 13.76 13.93 -10.14
CA ARG A 173 14.37 12.60 -10.24
C ARG A 173 15.55 12.40 -9.29
N LEU A 174 15.79 11.15 -8.90
CA LEU A 174 17.03 10.76 -8.25
C LEU A 174 18.20 10.94 -9.22
N ARG A 175 19.23 11.67 -8.80
CA ARG A 175 20.44 11.95 -9.56
C ARG A 175 21.65 11.55 -8.73
N ALA A 176 22.66 11.01 -9.40
CA ALA A 176 23.96 10.80 -8.76
C ALA A 176 24.58 12.17 -8.47
N SER A 177 25.35 12.25 -7.38
CA SER A 177 26.25 13.36 -7.07
C SER A 177 27.64 12.82 -6.81
N SER A 178 28.62 13.72 -6.65
CA SER A 178 30.01 13.35 -6.31
C SER A 178 30.15 12.45 -5.06
N ASP A 179 29.19 12.48 -4.13
CA ASP A 179 29.23 11.80 -2.84
C ASP A 179 27.97 10.96 -2.51
N GLY A 180 27.06 10.78 -3.47
CA GLY A 180 25.83 10.06 -3.21
C GLY A 180 24.75 10.27 -4.27
N HIS A 181 23.52 10.45 -3.81
CA HIS A 181 22.38 10.73 -4.66
C HIS A 181 21.46 11.76 -4.01
N LEU A 182 20.81 12.58 -4.84
CA LEU A 182 19.86 13.60 -4.42
C LEU A 182 18.62 13.61 -5.33
N ILE A 183 17.50 14.12 -4.82
CA ILE A 183 16.29 14.38 -5.60
C ILE A 183 16.02 15.88 -5.57
N PRO A 184 16.33 16.64 -6.62
CA PRO A 184 16.02 18.06 -6.68
C PRO A 184 14.50 18.26 -6.67
N ASN A 185 13.99 19.04 -5.72
CA ASN A 185 12.54 19.24 -5.59
C ASN A 185 12.20 20.74 -5.46
N PRO A 186 12.20 21.48 -6.57
CA PRO A 186 12.16 22.94 -6.55
C PRO A 186 10.76 23.56 -6.38
N GLY A 187 9.73 22.78 -6.01
CA GLY A 187 8.43 23.36 -5.67
C GLY A 187 7.23 22.45 -5.87
N ILE A 188 7.01 21.52 -4.94
CA ILE A 188 5.70 20.85 -4.83
C ILE A 188 4.64 21.91 -4.45
N GLY A 189 3.61 22.05 -5.28
CA GLY A 189 2.40 22.81 -4.97
C GLY A 189 2.41 24.32 -5.31
N ALA A 190 3.56 24.95 -5.52
CA ALA A 190 3.66 26.39 -5.83
C ALA A 190 3.86 26.71 -7.32
N GLY A 191 4.10 25.69 -8.15
CA GLY A 191 4.56 25.86 -9.53
C GLY A 191 6.05 26.19 -9.56
N LEU A 192 6.81 25.39 -10.30
CA LEU A 192 8.22 25.64 -10.52
C LEU A 192 8.40 26.92 -11.35
N ASN A 193 9.07 27.93 -10.79
CA ASN A 193 9.63 29.00 -11.60
C ASN A 193 10.94 28.50 -12.22
N TRP A 194 10.91 28.24 -13.54
CA TRP A 194 12.05 27.68 -14.26
C TRP A 194 13.24 28.63 -14.28
N ASP A 195 13.01 29.94 -14.44
CA ASP A 195 14.08 30.93 -14.51
C ASP A 195 14.83 31.03 -13.18
N VAL A 196 14.12 30.96 -12.05
CA VAL A 196 14.74 30.93 -10.71
C VAL A 196 15.61 29.68 -10.54
N MET A 197 15.19 28.55 -11.10
CA MET A 197 15.98 27.33 -11.05
C MET A 197 17.24 27.42 -11.93
N VAL A 198 17.09 27.92 -13.15
CA VAL A 198 18.19 28.14 -14.09
C VAL A 198 19.25 29.07 -13.49
N ASP A 199 18.81 30.17 -12.87
CA ASP A 199 19.68 31.13 -12.18
C ASP A 199 20.36 30.49 -10.96
N PHE A 200 19.61 29.74 -10.15
CA PHE A 200 20.15 29.08 -8.95
C PHE A 200 21.21 28.01 -9.27
N LEU A 201 21.04 27.24 -10.35
CA LEU A 201 22.00 26.23 -10.78
C LEU A 201 23.10 26.79 -11.69
N ASP A 202 23.03 28.07 -12.09
CA ASP A 202 23.93 28.68 -13.06
C ASP A 202 24.02 27.88 -14.39
N LEU A 203 22.86 27.51 -14.94
CA LEU A 203 22.73 26.68 -16.16
C LEU A 203 22.08 27.47 -17.32
N PRO A 204 22.75 28.50 -17.88
CA PRO A 204 22.17 29.38 -18.89
C PRO A 204 21.75 28.64 -20.17
N GLU A 205 22.29 27.46 -20.48
CA GLU A 205 21.84 26.63 -21.61
C GLU A 205 20.41 26.11 -21.45
N LEU A 206 19.88 26.09 -20.22
CA LEU A 206 18.49 25.74 -19.94
C LEU A 206 17.57 26.96 -19.93
N ALA A 207 18.08 28.17 -20.21
CA ALA A 207 17.26 29.37 -20.34
C ALA A 207 16.51 29.44 -21.68
N GLY A 208 15.52 30.33 -21.75
CA GLY A 208 14.84 30.70 -23.01
C GLY A 208 13.69 29.78 -23.43
N ASP A 209 13.14 30.06 -24.62
CA ASP A 209 11.83 29.55 -25.05
C ASP A 209 11.76 28.04 -25.24
N LYS A 210 12.91 27.39 -25.43
CA LYS A 210 13.00 25.93 -25.58
C LYS A 210 12.60 25.18 -24.30
N PHE A 211 12.74 25.82 -23.13
CA PHE A 211 12.51 25.19 -21.82
C PHE A 211 11.60 26.00 -20.89
N ASN A 212 11.08 27.14 -21.34
CA ASN A 212 10.31 28.08 -20.50
C ASN A 212 8.95 27.53 -19.99
N THR A 213 8.37 26.51 -20.64
CA THR A 213 7.09 25.89 -20.22
C THR A 213 7.25 24.42 -19.86
N PRO A 214 6.37 23.87 -18.98
CA PRO A 214 6.36 22.43 -18.69
C PRO A 214 6.24 21.55 -19.93
N SER A 215 5.38 21.93 -20.89
CA SER A 215 5.20 21.18 -22.14
C SER A 215 6.45 21.23 -23.03
N ALA A 216 7.13 22.38 -23.11
CA ALA A 216 8.38 22.48 -23.88
C ALA A 216 9.50 21.63 -23.26
N ARG A 217 9.60 21.59 -21.92
CA ARG A 217 10.54 20.69 -21.22
C ARG A 217 10.21 19.22 -21.40
N LEU A 218 8.93 18.87 -21.46
CA LEU A 218 8.48 17.50 -21.75
C LEU A 218 8.92 17.07 -23.16
N VAL A 219 8.78 17.95 -24.16
CA VAL A 219 9.21 17.68 -25.54
C VAL A 219 10.74 17.55 -25.64
N ASN A 220 11.50 18.33 -24.85
CA ASN A 220 12.96 18.35 -24.86
C ASN A 220 13.59 17.63 -23.64
N ALA A 221 12.89 16.64 -23.09
CA ALA A 221 13.22 16.05 -21.80
C ALA A 221 14.58 15.36 -21.72
N GLU A 222 15.00 14.72 -22.81
CA GLU A 222 16.31 14.04 -22.87
C GLU A 222 17.46 15.04 -22.71
N GLU A 223 17.35 16.21 -23.35
CA GLU A 223 18.36 17.26 -23.30
C GLU A 223 18.41 17.91 -21.91
N VAL A 224 17.24 18.25 -21.34
CA VAL A 224 17.16 18.75 -19.96
C VAL A 224 17.74 17.73 -18.98
N GLY A 225 17.43 16.45 -19.17
CA GLY A 225 17.98 15.35 -18.39
C GLY A 225 19.50 15.32 -18.43
N ARG A 226 20.08 15.34 -19.64
CA ARG A 226 21.54 15.28 -19.86
C ARG A 226 22.26 16.44 -19.19
N VAL A 227 21.83 17.69 -19.41
CA VAL A 227 22.46 18.87 -18.80
C VAL A 227 22.46 18.76 -17.28
N LEU A 228 21.32 18.39 -16.70
CA LEU A 228 21.21 18.24 -15.26
C LEU A 228 22.04 17.05 -14.73
N ASP A 229 22.18 15.94 -15.47
CA ASP A 229 23.07 14.83 -15.04
C ASP A 229 24.55 15.17 -15.14
N GLU A 230 24.95 16.07 -16.04
CA GLU A 230 26.32 16.58 -16.12
C GLU A 230 26.62 17.58 -14.99
N TYR A 231 25.60 18.31 -14.53
CA TYR A 231 25.74 19.29 -13.45
C TYR A 231 25.90 18.65 -12.05
N PHE A 232 25.12 17.62 -11.75
CA PHE A 232 25.13 16.96 -10.42
C PHE A 232 26.26 15.94 -10.27
#